data_AF-A0A935Y318-F1
#
_entry.id   AF-A0A935Y318-F1
#
_cell.length_a   1.000
_cell.length_b   1.000
_cell.length_c   1.000
_cell.angle_alpha   90.00
_cell.angle_beta   90.00
_cell.angle_gamma   90.00
#
_symmetry.space_group_name_H-M   'P 1'
#
loop_
_entity.id
_entity.type
_entity.pdbx_description
1 polymer ?
#
loop_
_entity_poly.entity_id
_entity_poly.type
_entity_poly.pdbx_seq_one_letter_code
_entity_poly.pdbx_strand_id
1 'polypeptide(L)'
;MKLSKQDDQYSPYTQTVFKILEYLNDKAIYPTDKILEWTDKLNFEILDNTPFSFTDNEGKTRELAPKKEQYFMWRTKVLLEKCLFDECIELSQKALDTFENFHYSNDIWFARRISLSYKGLGQPETALEQLKSLLKRKNEWFIHKEIAEIYFEQGNKEQALKFAINSALSFGDADKKLNLYKLLSEILISNNQNEEAKKHVEFMYQIRKAHEWKIDNDLQNLINKFEIDTTKIVNLRDFERELRQLWEKLKFSNQTLLTGTIKSILPNGKAGFIETENKKSYYFQLRNFKAKPELAKEGQKVTFF
;
A
#
# COMPACT_ATOMS: atom_id res chain seq x y z
N MET A 1 45.50 12.31 4.19
CA MET A 1 44.91 12.75 5.48
C MET A 1 43.41 12.54 5.40
N LYS A 2 42.80 11.63 6.17
CA LYS A 2 41.33 11.60 6.32
C LYS A 2 40.98 12.68 7.35
N LEU A 3 40.34 13.75 6.91
CA LEU A 3 40.05 14.93 7.75
C LEU A 3 38.94 14.70 8.79
N SER A 4 38.18 13.61 8.67
CA SER A 4 37.21 13.12 9.65
C SER A 4 37.02 11.61 9.47
N LYS A 5 36.79 10.88 10.56
CA LYS A 5 36.43 9.46 10.56
C LYS A 5 34.96 9.29 10.94
N GLN A 6 34.40 8.12 10.62
CA GLN A 6 32.99 7.82 10.88
C GLN A 6 32.68 7.66 12.37
N ASP A 7 33.65 7.14 13.15
CA ASP A 7 33.57 6.89 14.59
C ASP A 7 33.77 8.16 15.45
N ASP A 8 34.06 9.30 14.84
CA ASP A 8 34.13 10.58 15.55
C ASP A 8 32.74 10.93 16.14
N GLN A 9 32.70 11.42 17.38
CA GLN A 9 31.49 12.00 17.95
C GLN A 9 31.03 13.17 17.06
N TYR A 10 29.77 13.14 16.61
CA TYR A 10 29.21 14.09 15.64
C TYR A 10 29.95 14.13 14.29
N SER A 11 30.53 13.01 13.85
CA SER A 11 31.27 12.86 12.60
C SER A 11 30.70 13.67 11.41
N PRO A 12 31.41 14.74 10.97
CA PRO A 12 31.05 15.49 9.77
C PRO A 12 30.99 14.59 8.52
N TYR A 13 31.80 13.53 8.49
CA TYR A 13 31.74 12.51 7.45
C TYR A 13 30.36 11.83 7.42
N THR A 14 29.91 11.27 8.54
CA THR A 14 28.60 10.62 8.65
C THR A 14 27.48 11.58 8.29
N GLN A 15 27.50 12.80 8.84
CA GLN A 15 26.49 13.82 8.54
C GLN A 15 26.43 14.16 7.05
N THR A 16 27.59 14.33 6.40
CA THR A 16 27.68 14.64 4.98
C THR A 16 27.09 13.52 4.12
N VAL A 17 27.43 12.27 4.43
CA VAL A 17 26.86 11.11 3.70
C VAL A 17 25.34 11.10 3.81
N PHE A 18 24.78 11.25 5.01
CA PHE A 18 23.32 11.27 5.19
C PHE A 18 22.65 12.46 4.50
N LYS A 19 23.26 13.64 4.51
CA LYS A 19 22.74 14.80 3.77
C LYS A 19 22.69 14.56 2.26
N ILE A 20 23.68 13.84 1.73
CA ILE A 20 23.68 13.45 0.32
C ILE A 20 22.59 12.38 0.05
N LEU A 21 22.42 11.39 0.94
CA LEU A 21 21.34 10.40 0.82
C LEU A 21 19.95 11.07 0.83
N GLU A 22 19.72 12.03 1.74
CA GLU A 22 18.50 12.86 1.77
C GLU A 22 18.30 13.58 0.43
N TYR A 23 19.32 14.28 -0.07
CA TYR A 23 19.26 14.98 -1.37
C TYR A 23 18.97 14.05 -2.56
N LEU A 24 19.54 12.84 -2.55
CA LEU A 24 19.34 11.86 -3.63
C LEU A 24 17.93 11.27 -3.62
N ASN A 25 17.32 11.12 -2.44
CA ASN A 25 15.96 10.59 -2.31
C ASN A 25 14.89 11.49 -2.94
N ASP A 26 15.11 12.80 -2.88
CA ASP A 26 14.13 13.79 -3.33
C ASP A 26 14.21 14.04 -4.85
N LYS A 27 15.01 13.24 -5.57
CA LYS A 27 15.10 13.30 -7.03
C LYS A 27 13.89 12.67 -7.69
N ALA A 28 13.39 13.33 -8.75
CA ALA A 28 12.30 12.83 -9.57
C ALA A 28 12.58 11.45 -10.17
N ILE A 29 13.85 11.18 -10.52
CA ILE A 29 14.34 9.85 -10.88
C ILE A 29 15.19 9.38 -9.71
N TYR A 30 14.79 8.29 -9.06
CA TYR A 30 15.46 7.75 -7.88
C TYR A 30 16.81 7.12 -8.28
N PRO A 31 17.96 7.70 -7.88
CA PRO A 31 19.27 7.32 -8.41
C PRO A 31 19.87 6.15 -7.61
N THR A 32 19.33 4.94 -7.82
CA THR A 32 19.67 3.72 -7.08
C THR A 32 21.18 3.48 -6.98
N ASP A 33 21.92 3.57 -8.09
CA ASP A 33 23.38 3.36 -8.11
C ASP A 33 24.14 4.33 -7.20
N LYS A 34 23.72 5.59 -7.18
CA LYS A 34 24.36 6.60 -6.32
C LYS A 34 24.04 6.36 -4.86
N ILE A 35 22.80 6.01 -4.53
CA ILE A 35 22.43 5.71 -3.15
C ILE A 35 23.15 4.44 -2.66
N LEU A 36 23.32 3.43 -3.52
CA LEU A 36 24.15 2.26 -3.22
C LEU A 36 25.61 2.69 -2.93
N GLU A 37 26.21 3.47 -3.83
CA GLU A 37 27.59 3.98 -3.67
C GLU A 37 27.78 4.77 -2.37
N TRP A 38 26.81 5.61 -1.99
CA TRP A 38 26.89 6.42 -0.77
C TRP A 38 26.63 5.60 0.49
N THR A 39 25.79 4.57 0.43
CA THR A 39 25.62 3.64 1.54
C THR A 39 26.83 2.73 1.74
N ASP A 40 27.56 2.36 0.68
CA ASP A 40 28.82 1.59 0.79
C ASP A 40 29.93 2.35 1.55
N LYS A 41 29.83 3.68 1.63
CA LYS A 41 30.77 4.53 2.38
C LYS A 41 30.54 4.47 3.90
N LEU A 42 29.47 3.83 4.38
CA LEU A 42 29.14 3.72 5.80
C LEU A 42 29.37 2.30 6.31
N ASN A 43 30.05 2.17 7.44
CA ASN A 43 30.02 0.95 8.24
C ASN A 43 28.87 1.03 9.25
N PHE A 44 27.80 0.28 9.06
CA PHE A 44 26.62 0.37 9.92
C PHE A 44 26.85 -0.12 11.35
N GLU A 45 27.87 -0.97 11.60
CA GLU A 45 28.14 -1.51 12.94
C GLU A 45 28.49 -0.40 13.93
N ILE A 46 29.18 0.65 13.45
CA ILE A 46 29.62 1.80 14.25
C ILE A 46 28.69 3.02 14.14
N LEU A 47 27.57 2.92 13.43
CA LEU A 47 26.59 4.02 13.37
C LEU A 47 25.85 4.16 14.71
N ASP A 48 25.55 5.41 15.08
CA ASP A 48 24.75 5.70 16.27
C ASP A 48 23.35 5.09 16.16
N ASN A 49 22.94 4.45 17.25
CA ASN A 49 21.66 3.78 17.41
C ASN A 49 20.71 4.56 18.34
N THR A 50 21.06 5.80 18.67
CA THR A 50 20.24 6.66 19.54
C THR A 50 19.27 7.48 18.70
N PRO A 51 17.95 7.45 18.97
CA PRO A 51 17.01 8.35 18.34
C PRO A 51 17.31 9.80 18.71
N PHE A 52 17.02 10.72 17.78
CA PHE A 52 17.20 12.16 18.03
C PHE A 52 15.85 12.83 18.27
N SER A 53 15.64 13.35 19.47
CA SER A 53 14.42 14.10 19.84
C SER A 53 14.63 15.61 19.78
N PHE A 54 13.64 16.33 19.25
CA PHE A 54 13.62 17.79 19.18
C PHE A 54 12.19 18.33 19.28
N THR A 55 12.03 19.61 19.63
CA THR A 55 10.72 20.29 19.61
C THR A 55 10.55 21.02 18.29
N ASP A 56 9.45 20.76 17.58
CA ASP A 56 9.15 21.47 16.34
C ASP A 56 8.60 22.89 16.58
N ASN A 57 8.40 23.65 15.50
CA ASN A 57 7.87 25.01 15.56
C ASN A 57 6.43 25.10 16.11
N GLU A 58 5.73 23.97 16.24
CA GLU A 58 4.39 23.88 16.84
C GLU A 58 4.44 23.50 18.32
N GLY A 59 5.64 23.40 18.92
CA GLY A 59 5.82 22.99 20.31
C GLY A 59 5.65 21.49 20.55
N LYS A 60 5.59 20.66 19.50
CA LYS A 60 5.46 19.21 19.62
C LYS A 60 6.83 18.55 19.65
N THR A 61 7.02 17.62 20.58
CA THR A 61 8.19 16.74 20.55
C THR A 61 8.11 15.82 19.34
N ARG A 62 9.17 15.84 18.54
CA ARG A 62 9.40 14.98 17.39
C ARG A 62 10.63 14.13 17.66
N GLU A 63 10.61 12.92 17.12
CA GLU A 63 11.73 11.99 17.19
C GLU A 63 12.11 11.56 15.78
N LEU A 64 13.42 11.58 15.51
CA LEU A 64 14.01 11.08 14.28
C LEU A 64 14.65 9.73 14.54
N ALA A 65 14.52 8.85 13.54
CA ALA A 65 15.17 7.56 13.54
C ALA A 65 16.69 7.69 13.75
N PRO A 66 17.33 6.77 14.49
CA PRO A 66 18.78 6.70 14.57
C PRO A 66 19.45 6.64 13.19
N LYS A 67 20.69 7.09 13.09
CA LYS A 67 21.46 6.99 11.83
C LYS A 67 21.62 5.54 11.39
N LYS A 68 21.77 4.59 12.32
CA LYS A 68 21.78 3.16 12.01
C LYS A 68 20.47 2.72 11.33
N GLU A 69 19.30 3.08 11.87
CA GLU A 69 18.00 2.73 11.27
C GLU A 69 17.81 3.38 9.89
N GLN A 70 18.19 4.65 9.75
CA GLN A 70 18.17 5.34 8.45
C GLN A 70 19.03 4.60 7.42
N TYR A 71 20.24 4.16 7.78
CA TYR A 71 21.10 3.36 6.89
C TYR A 71 20.38 2.12 6.37
N PHE A 72 19.79 1.32 7.26
CA PHE A 72 19.06 0.11 6.87
C PHE A 72 17.90 0.44 5.94
N MET A 73 17.14 1.50 6.23
CA MET A 73 16.03 1.97 5.38
C MET A 73 16.50 2.30 3.96
N TRP A 74 17.56 3.12 3.83
CA TRP A 74 18.12 3.52 2.53
C TRP A 74 18.68 2.33 1.77
N ARG A 75 19.53 1.53 2.43
CA ARG A 75 20.27 0.44 1.81
C ARG A 75 19.33 -0.66 1.32
N THR A 76 18.43 -1.15 2.17
CA THR A 76 17.53 -2.26 1.80
C THR A 76 16.55 -1.86 0.69
N LYS A 77 16.10 -0.60 0.64
CA LYS A 77 15.27 -0.08 -0.46
C LYS A 77 15.98 -0.22 -1.80
N VAL A 78 17.23 0.24 -1.87
CA VAL A 78 18.02 0.18 -3.11
C VAL A 78 18.38 -1.24 -3.49
N LEU A 79 18.71 -2.11 -2.52
CA LEU A 79 18.99 -3.52 -2.80
C LEU A 79 17.78 -4.20 -3.48
N LEU A 80 16.56 -3.96 -2.98
CA LEU A 80 15.36 -4.47 -3.63
C LEU A 80 15.19 -3.93 -5.06
N GLU A 81 15.33 -2.62 -5.25
CA GLU A 81 15.18 -2.00 -6.59
C GLU A 81 16.25 -2.46 -7.59
N LYS A 82 17.42 -2.83 -7.10
CA LYS A 82 18.51 -3.42 -7.90
C LYS A 82 18.40 -4.94 -8.06
N CYS A 83 17.36 -5.56 -7.53
CA CYS A 83 17.16 -7.01 -7.56
C CYS A 83 18.29 -7.81 -6.87
N LEU A 84 18.97 -7.19 -5.91
CA LEU A 84 19.96 -7.83 -5.04
C LEU A 84 19.22 -8.47 -3.86
N PHE A 85 18.49 -9.54 -4.17
CA PHE A 85 17.44 -10.07 -3.30
C PHE A 85 17.99 -10.72 -2.04
N ASP A 86 19.04 -11.52 -2.14
CA ASP A 86 19.65 -12.19 -0.99
C ASP A 86 20.21 -11.17 0.01
N GLU A 87 20.96 -10.17 -0.47
CA GLU A 87 21.49 -9.11 0.39
C GLU A 87 20.35 -8.26 0.98
N CYS A 88 19.28 -8.03 0.21
CA CYS A 88 18.11 -7.32 0.71
C CYS A 88 17.45 -8.08 1.86
N ILE A 89 17.32 -9.42 1.75
CA ILE A 89 16.74 -10.26 2.79
C ILE A 89 17.61 -10.24 4.04
N GLU A 90 18.90 -10.54 3.90
CA GLU A 90 19.85 -10.60 5.02
C GLU A 90 19.87 -9.28 5.80
N LEU A 91 20.02 -8.17 5.09
CA LEU A 91 20.14 -6.86 5.71
C LEU A 91 18.80 -6.38 6.31
N SER A 92 17.66 -6.70 5.68
CA SER A 92 16.35 -6.38 6.25
C SER A 92 16.07 -7.19 7.51
N GLN A 93 16.45 -8.47 7.54
CA GLN A 93 16.29 -9.31 8.72
C GLN A 93 17.20 -8.82 9.85
N LYS A 94 18.45 -8.48 9.54
CA LYS A 94 19.36 -7.91 10.52
C LYS A 94 18.83 -6.59 11.10
N ALA A 95 18.17 -5.75 10.30
CA ALA A 95 17.47 -4.57 10.82
C ALA A 95 16.36 -4.97 11.81
N LEU A 96 15.50 -5.92 11.44
CA LEU A 96 14.40 -6.40 12.28
C LEU A 96 14.88 -6.96 13.63
N ASP A 97 16.04 -7.61 13.65
CA ASP A 97 16.64 -8.17 14.86
C ASP A 97 17.41 -7.12 15.70
N THR A 98 17.81 -6.00 15.08
CA THR A 98 18.65 -4.97 15.73
C THR A 98 17.83 -3.96 16.54
N PHE A 99 16.64 -3.58 16.08
CA PHE A 99 15.85 -2.51 16.71
C PHE A 99 14.63 -3.07 17.45
N GLU A 100 14.43 -2.62 18.68
CA GLU A 100 13.22 -2.93 19.46
C GLU A 100 12.04 -2.03 19.06
N ASN A 101 12.33 -0.77 18.71
CA ASN A 101 11.36 0.24 18.30
C ASN A 101 11.72 0.77 16.90
N PHE A 102 10.71 0.93 16.04
CA PHE A 102 10.91 1.38 14.66
C PHE A 102 10.21 2.71 14.41
N HIS A 103 10.87 3.55 13.60
CA HIS A 103 10.33 4.81 13.12
C HIS A 103 9.69 4.59 11.74
N TYR A 104 8.74 5.44 11.38
CA TYR A 104 8.14 5.48 10.03
C TYR A 104 7.57 4.15 9.52
N SER A 105 7.22 3.22 10.44
CA SER A 105 6.85 1.83 10.12
C SER A 105 7.94 1.06 9.36
N ASN A 106 9.20 1.33 9.66
CA ASN A 106 10.34 0.65 9.03
C ASN A 106 10.30 -0.87 9.21
N ASP A 107 9.75 -1.37 10.32
CA ASP A 107 9.49 -2.82 10.50
C ASP A 107 8.60 -3.40 9.39
N ILE A 108 7.54 -2.67 9.01
CA ILE A 108 6.64 -3.04 7.92
C ILE A 108 7.37 -2.97 6.57
N TRP A 109 8.19 -1.94 6.37
CA TRP A 109 8.97 -1.79 5.14
C TRP A 109 10.03 -2.88 4.97
N PHE A 110 10.75 -3.25 6.04
CA PHE A 110 11.72 -4.35 6.01
C PHE A 110 11.04 -5.70 5.73
N ALA A 111 9.95 -6.02 6.44
CA ALA A 111 9.19 -7.24 6.21
C ALA A 111 8.63 -7.32 4.77
N ARG A 112 8.13 -6.20 4.24
CA ARG A 112 7.69 -6.09 2.84
C ARG A 112 8.84 -6.36 1.87
N ARG A 113 10.01 -5.75 2.09
CA ARG A 113 11.18 -5.94 1.20
C ARG A 113 11.63 -7.39 1.19
N ILE A 114 11.68 -8.06 2.35
CA ILE A 114 11.95 -9.51 2.44
C ILE A 114 10.96 -10.29 1.57
N SER A 115 9.66 -10.02 1.70
CA SER A 115 8.63 -10.71 0.94
C SER A 115 8.79 -10.52 -0.57
N LEU A 116 9.05 -9.29 -1.02
CA LEU A 116 9.24 -8.98 -2.44
C LEU A 116 10.55 -9.55 -2.99
N SER A 117 11.59 -9.67 -2.16
CA SER A 117 12.82 -10.36 -2.52
C SER A 117 12.60 -11.86 -2.72
N TYR A 118 11.80 -12.52 -1.87
CA TYR A 118 11.41 -13.92 -2.10
C TYR A 118 10.64 -14.11 -3.40
N LYS A 119 9.74 -13.18 -3.75
CA LYS A 119 9.09 -13.17 -5.06
C LYS A 119 10.13 -13.08 -6.18
N GLY A 120 11.09 -12.16 -6.07
CA GLY A 120 12.18 -11.96 -7.03
C GLY A 120 13.09 -13.18 -7.21
N LEU A 121 13.26 -13.98 -6.16
CA LEU A 121 13.98 -15.26 -6.17
C LEU A 121 13.15 -16.43 -6.71
N GLY A 122 11.97 -16.17 -7.28
CA GLY A 122 11.10 -17.22 -7.82
C GLY A 122 10.33 -18.00 -6.76
N GLN A 123 10.14 -17.43 -5.55
CA GLN A 123 9.39 -18.04 -4.45
C GLN A 123 8.10 -17.24 -4.14
N PRO A 124 7.14 -17.17 -5.08
CA PRO A 124 5.94 -16.33 -4.93
C PRO A 124 5.02 -16.80 -3.80
N GLU A 125 4.97 -18.10 -3.50
CA GLU A 125 4.13 -18.61 -2.40
C GLU A 125 4.64 -18.14 -1.03
N THR A 126 5.96 -18.17 -0.81
CA THR A 126 6.60 -17.62 0.39
C THR A 126 6.31 -16.12 0.51
N ALA A 127 6.41 -15.38 -0.59
CA ALA A 127 6.08 -13.96 -0.63
C ALA A 127 4.59 -13.71 -0.25
N LEU A 128 3.67 -14.49 -0.80
CA LEU A 128 2.24 -14.39 -0.51
C LEU A 128 1.92 -14.68 0.95
N GLU A 129 2.52 -15.71 1.53
CA GLU A 129 2.36 -16.05 2.95
C GLU A 129 2.79 -14.89 3.85
N GLN A 130 3.99 -14.34 3.59
CA GLN A 130 4.55 -13.25 4.38
C GLN A 130 3.75 -11.94 4.22
N LEU A 131 3.36 -11.56 3.00
CA LEU A 131 2.54 -10.36 2.76
C LEU A 131 1.16 -10.48 3.42
N LYS A 132 0.53 -11.66 3.39
CA LYS A 132 -0.75 -11.89 4.08
C LYS A 132 -0.60 -11.85 5.60
N SER A 133 0.52 -12.35 6.13
CA SER A 133 0.84 -12.22 7.55
C SER A 133 1.01 -10.74 7.93
N LEU A 134 1.71 -9.97 7.09
CA LEU A 134 1.91 -8.53 7.28
C LEU A 134 0.59 -7.76 7.28
N LEU A 135 -0.36 -8.11 6.40
CA LEU A 135 -1.70 -7.50 6.38
C LEU A 135 -2.48 -7.68 7.69
N LYS A 136 -2.27 -8.77 8.42
CA LYS A 136 -2.92 -8.99 9.73
C LYS A 136 -2.43 -7.99 10.77
N ARG A 137 -1.17 -7.54 10.64
CA ARG A 137 -0.55 -6.53 11.52
C ARG A 137 -0.91 -5.12 11.09
N LYS A 138 -0.85 -4.84 9.78
CA LYS A 138 -1.13 -3.51 9.21
C LYS A 138 -1.82 -3.63 7.85
N ASN A 139 -3.07 -3.18 7.80
CA ASN A 139 -3.90 -3.26 6.60
C ASN A 139 -3.61 -2.09 5.65
N GLU A 140 -2.57 -2.23 4.83
CA GLU A 140 -2.12 -1.22 3.86
C GLU A 140 -2.55 -1.56 2.43
N TRP A 141 -2.98 -0.54 1.67
CA TRP A 141 -3.46 -0.74 0.30
C TRP A 141 -2.38 -1.29 -0.63
N PHE A 142 -1.13 -0.87 -0.48
CA PHE A 142 -0.03 -1.31 -1.35
C PHE A 142 0.33 -2.78 -1.14
N ILE A 143 0.15 -3.32 0.08
CA ILE A 143 0.36 -4.75 0.36
C ILE A 143 -0.73 -5.59 -0.33
N HIS A 144 -1.99 -5.14 -0.29
CA HIS A 144 -3.06 -5.78 -1.08
C HIS A 144 -2.75 -5.74 -2.58
N LYS A 145 -2.24 -4.62 -3.10
CA LYS A 145 -1.84 -4.50 -4.52
C LYS A 145 -0.74 -5.51 -4.86
N GLU A 146 0.29 -5.64 -4.04
CA GLU A 146 1.41 -6.57 -4.29
C GLU A 146 0.96 -8.03 -4.29
N ILE A 147 0.07 -8.40 -3.36
CA ILE A 147 -0.55 -9.74 -3.36
C ILE A 147 -1.37 -9.95 -4.64
N ALA A 148 -2.12 -8.94 -5.09
CA ALA A 148 -2.89 -9.02 -6.31
C ALA A 148 -2.00 -9.20 -7.55
N GLU A 149 -0.88 -8.49 -7.62
CA GLU A 149 0.12 -8.63 -8.70
C GLU A 149 0.67 -10.05 -8.77
N ILE A 150 1.09 -10.62 -7.62
CA ILE A 150 1.62 -11.99 -7.59
C ILE A 150 0.56 -13.00 -8.07
N TYR A 151 -0.68 -12.87 -7.59
CA TYR A 151 -1.75 -13.75 -8.06
C TYR A 151 -2.06 -13.59 -9.54
N PHE A 152 -1.99 -12.37 -10.07
CA PHE A 152 -2.24 -12.11 -11.48
C PHE A 152 -1.14 -12.72 -12.36
N GLU A 153 0.13 -12.60 -11.96
CA GLU A 153 1.28 -13.23 -12.61
C GLU A 153 1.17 -14.76 -12.63
N GLN A 154 0.60 -15.37 -11.58
CA GLN A 154 0.31 -16.80 -11.51
C GLN A 154 -0.95 -17.22 -12.30
N GLY A 155 -1.67 -16.29 -12.92
CA GLY A 155 -2.91 -16.55 -13.64
C GLY A 155 -4.13 -16.77 -12.73
N ASN A 156 -4.01 -16.59 -11.41
CA ASN A 156 -5.10 -16.70 -10.46
C ASN A 156 -5.93 -15.40 -10.43
N LYS A 157 -6.72 -15.19 -11.49
CA LYS A 157 -7.49 -13.96 -11.71
C LYS A 157 -8.52 -13.67 -10.61
N GLU A 158 -9.08 -14.71 -9.98
CA GLU A 158 -10.06 -14.55 -8.90
C GLU A 158 -9.41 -13.92 -7.66
N GLN A 159 -8.30 -14.49 -7.19
CA GLN A 159 -7.60 -13.94 -6.04
C GLN A 159 -6.96 -12.58 -6.37
N ALA A 160 -6.42 -12.41 -7.58
CA ALA A 160 -5.91 -11.13 -8.05
C ALA A 160 -6.97 -10.04 -7.95
N LEU A 161 -8.16 -10.27 -8.52
CA LEU A 161 -9.27 -9.31 -8.48
C LEU A 161 -9.70 -9.01 -7.04
N LYS A 162 -9.83 -10.04 -6.20
CA LYS A 162 -10.21 -9.88 -4.79
C LYS A 162 -9.26 -8.96 -4.03
N PHE A 163 -7.95 -9.17 -4.15
CA PHE A 163 -6.95 -8.35 -3.47
C PHE A 163 -6.84 -6.95 -4.09
N ALA A 164 -6.94 -6.81 -5.41
CA ALA A 164 -6.93 -5.50 -6.07
C ALA A 164 -8.13 -4.64 -5.64
N ILE A 165 -9.33 -5.24 -5.51
CA ILE A 165 -10.52 -4.55 -4.99
C ILE A 165 -10.35 -4.15 -3.53
N ASN A 166 -9.78 -5.03 -2.69
CA ASN A 166 -9.49 -4.67 -1.29
C ASN A 166 -8.48 -3.52 -1.20
N SER A 167 -7.49 -3.48 -2.09
CA SER A 167 -6.55 -2.37 -2.23
C SER A 167 -7.28 -1.07 -2.59
N ALA A 168 -8.19 -1.11 -3.57
CA ALA A 168 -8.90 0.08 -4.04
C ALA A 168 -9.84 0.66 -2.97
N LEU A 169 -10.52 -0.21 -2.22
CA LEU A 169 -11.39 0.17 -1.10
C LEU A 169 -10.65 0.59 0.17
N SER A 170 -9.34 0.35 0.26
CA SER A 170 -8.53 0.76 1.41
C SER A 170 -8.22 2.26 1.36
N PHE A 171 -7.97 2.88 2.52
CA PHE A 171 -7.61 4.30 2.60
C PHE A 171 -6.33 4.61 1.81
N GLY A 172 -6.26 5.81 1.24
CA GLY A 172 -5.11 6.31 0.50
C GLY A 172 -5.55 7.15 -0.69
N ASP A 173 -4.74 8.15 -1.03
CA ASP A 173 -5.04 9.12 -2.09
C ASP A 173 -5.13 8.45 -3.46
N ALA A 174 -6.11 8.84 -4.27
CA ALA A 174 -6.38 8.23 -5.57
C ALA A 174 -5.21 8.41 -6.56
N ASP A 175 -4.54 9.56 -6.52
CA ASP A 175 -3.39 9.88 -7.36
C ASP A 175 -2.17 8.95 -7.10
N LYS A 176 -1.99 8.51 -5.86
CA LYS A 176 -0.98 7.52 -5.47
C LYS A 176 -1.30 6.09 -5.91
N LYS A 177 -2.53 5.83 -6.36
CA LYS A 177 -3.03 4.49 -6.73
C LYS A 177 -3.12 4.24 -8.24
N LEU A 178 -2.53 5.09 -9.09
CA LEU A 178 -2.55 4.92 -10.55
C LEU A 178 -2.13 3.50 -11.01
N ASN A 179 -1.07 2.94 -10.44
CA ASN A 179 -0.62 1.57 -10.77
C ASN A 179 -1.60 0.48 -10.30
N LEU A 180 -2.37 0.73 -9.25
CA LEU A 180 -3.44 -0.17 -8.84
C LEU A 180 -4.61 -0.14 -9.84
N TYR A 181 -4.98 1.05 -10.32
CA TYR A 181 -6.05 1.17 -11.32
C TYR A 181 -5.67 0.54 -12.66
N LYS A 182 -4.38 0.65 -13.04
CA LYS A 182 -3.82 -0.10 -14.18
C LYS A 182 -3.99 -1.60 -13.98
N LEU A 183 -3.52 -2.14 -12.85
CA LEU A 183 -3.66 -3.57 -12.52
C LEU A 183 -5.14 -4.02 -12.54
N LEU A 184 -6.06 -3.25 -11.96
CA LEU A 184 -7.49 -3.54 -12.01
C LEU A 184 -8.01 -3.60 -13.45
N SER A 185 -7.62 -2.65 -14.31
CA SER A 185 -8.01 -2.65 -15.71
C SER A 185 -7.50 -3.91 -16.44
N GLU A 186 -6.27 -4.34 -16.19
CA GLU A 186 -5.65 -5.52 -16.79
C GLU A 186 -6.35 -6.81 -16.33
N ILE A 187 -6.62 -6.95 -15.02
CA ILE A 187 -7.36 -8.09 -14.46
C ILE A 187 -8.76 -8.15 -15.08
N LEU A 188 -9.48 -7.03 -15.15
CA LEU A 188 -10.84 -6.97 -15.70
C LEU A 188 -10.88 -7.28 -17.20
N ILE A 189 -9.93 -6.77 -18.00
CA ILE A 189 -9.77 -7.17 -19.41
C ILE A 189 -9.57 -8.68 -19.51
N SER A 190 -8.71 -9.25 -18.67
CA SER A 190 -8.43 -10.69 -18.67
C SER A 190 -9.64 -11.55 -18.28
N ASN A 191 -10.63 -10.94 -17.62
CA ASN A 191 -11.93 -11.53 -17.24
C ASN A 191 -13.05 -11.21 -18.24
N ASN A 192 -12.76 -10.57 -19.38
CA ASN A 192 -13.73 -10.08 -20.35
C ASN A 192 -14.72 -9.01 -19.80
N GLN A 193 -14.33 -8.31 -18.74
CA GLN A 193 -15.11 -7.23 -18.10
C GLN A 193 -14.66 -5.86 -18.63
N ASN A 194 -14.77 -5.67 -19.95
CA ASN A 194 -14.18 -4.52 -20.66
C ASN A 194 -14.79 -3.17 -20.27
N GLU A 195 -16.09 -3.12 -19.96
CA GLU A 195 -16.76 -1.89 -19.53
C GLU A 195 -16.27 -1.42 -18.16
N GLU A 196 -16.09 -2.35 -17.23
CA GLU A 196 -15.49 -2.07 -15.92
C GLU A 196 -14.03 -1.64 -16.07
N ALA A 197 -13.26 -2.30 -16.94
CA ALA A 197 -11.87 -1.93 -17.21
C ALA A 197 -11.76 -0.50 -17.78
N LYS A 198 -12.61 -0.14 -18.75
CA LYS A 198 -12.69 1.18 -19.37
C LYS A 198 -12.81 2.30 -18.32
N LYS A 199 -13.63 2.11 -17.29
CA LYS A 199 -13.81 3.10 -16.20
C LYS A 199 -12.52 3.38 -15.43
N HIS A 200 -11.68 2.37 -15.22
CA HIS A 200 -10.38 2.55 -14.54
C HIS A 200 -9.40 3.32 -15.41
N VAL A 201 -9.39 3.05 -16.73
CA VAL A 201 -8.57 3.78 -17.71
C VAL A 201 -9.01 5.26 -17.80
N GLU A 202 -10.32 5.51 -17.87
CA GLU A 202 -10.87 6.87 -17.84
C GLU A 202 -10.45 7.59 -16.55
N PHE A 203 -10.52 6.93 -15.40
CA PHE A 203 -10.13 7.54 -14.12
C PHE A 203 -8.65 7.90 -14.07
N MET A 204 -7.76 7.00 -14.52
CA MET A 204 -6.33 7.27 -14.61
C MET A 204 -6.03 8.49 -15.50
N TYR A 205 -6.72 8.60 -16.64
CA TYR A 205 -6.61 9.75 -17.53
C TYR A 205 -7.05 11.05 -16.84
N GLN A 206 -8.21 11.04 -16.17
CA GLN A 206 -8.74 12.22 -15.49
C GLN A 206 -7.82 12.67 -14.34
N ILE A 207 -7.24 11.74 -13.58
CA ILE A 207 -6.24 12.06 -12.55
C ILE A 207 -5.03 12.73 -13.18
N ARG A 208 -4.41 12.12 -14.21
CA ARG A 208 -3.22 12.72 -14.85
C ARG A 208 -3.51 14.10 -15.43
N LYS A 209 -4.67 14.28 -16.05
CA LYS A 209 -5.11 15.58 -16.60
C LYS A 209 -5.25 16.64 -15.50
N ALA A 210 -5.89 16.30 -14.39
CA ALA A 210 -6.08 17.23 -13.26
C ALA A 210 -4.77 17.68 -12.60
N HIS A 211 -3.74 16.83 -12.65
CA HIS A 211 -2.41 17.14 -12.11
C HIS A 211 -1.42 17.64 -13.18
N GLU A 212 -1.86 17.83 -14.43
CA GLU A 212 -1.01 18.21 -15.57
C GLU A 212 0.17 17.24 -15.79
N TRP A 213 -0.01 15.97 -15.42
CA TRP A 213 1.01 14.94 -15.61
C TRP A 213 1.01 14.43 -17.04
N LYS A 214 2.22 14.14 -17.56
CA LYS A 214 2.40 13.51 -18.87
C LYS A 214 1.61 12.20 -18.93
N ILE A 215 0.91 11.96 -20.05
CA ILE A 215 0.33 10.66 -20.37
C ILE A 215 1.45 9.76 -20.92
N ASP A 216 1.70 8.63 -20.27
CA ASP A 216 2.66 7.64 -20.75
C ASP A 216 2.09 6.79 -21.90
N ASN A 217 2.96 6.09 -22.63
CA ASN A 217 2.56 5.31 -23.80
C ASN A 217 1.58 4.18 -23.46
N ASP A 218 1.74 3.55 -22.29
CA ASP A 218 0.87 2.46 -21.85
C ASP A 218 -0.57 2.95 -21.66
N LEU A 219 -0.74 4.07 -20.95
CA LEU A 219 -2.05 4.69 -20.79
C LEU A 219 -2.59 5.22 -22.11
N GLN A 220 -1.76 5.80 -22.99
CA GLN A 220 -2.21 6.25 -24.30
C GLN A 220 -2.74 5.09 -25.16
N ASN A 221 -2.08 3.92 -25.12
CA ASN A 221 -2.54 2.72 -25.81
C ASN A 221 -3.90 2.26 -25.29
N LEU A 222 -4.12 2.30 -23.97
CA LEU A 222 -5.41 1.97 -23.36
C LEU A 222 -6.50 2.99 -23.70
N ILE A 223 -6.17 4.29 -23.71
CA ILE A 223 -7.07 5.38 -24.13
C ILE A 223 -7.57 5.13 -25.56
N ASN A 224 -6.65 4.82 -26.47
CA ASN A 224 -6.99 4.54 -27.87
C ASN A 224 -7.82 3.25 -27.98
N LYS A 225 -7.42 2.18 -27.28
CA LYS A 225 -8.12 0.88 -27.30
C LYS A 225 -9.57 0.98 -26.85
N PHE A 226 -9.84 1.79 -25.82
CA PHE A 226 -11.19 1.94 -25.25
C PHE A 226 -11.96 3.14 -25.81
N GLU A 227 -11.37 3.89 -26.74
CA GLU A 227 -11.94 5.12 -27.31
C GLU A 227 -12.41 6.07 -26.19
N ILE A 228 -11.51 6.38 -25.26
CA ILE A 228 -11.81 7.29 -24.14
C ILE A 228 -12.00 8.71 -24.68
N ASP A 229 -13.14 9.32 -24.37
CA ASP A 229 -13.37 10.74 -24.67
C ASP A 229 -12.48 11.63 -23.78
N THR A 230 -11.39 12.11 -24.36
CA THR A 230 -10.42 13.00 -23.70
C THR A 230 -10.91 14.44 -23.55
N THR A 231 -12.00 14.81 -24.22
CA THR A 231 -12.60 16.15 -24.13
C THR A 231 -13.45 16.29 -22.87
N LYS A 232 -14.06 15.18 -22.41
CA LYS A 232 -14.82 15.11 -21.17
C LYS A 232 -13.95 15.41 -19.95
N ILE A 233 -14.48 16.25 -19.06
CA ILE A 233 -13.89 16.57 -17.77
C ILE A 233 -14.89 16.19 -16.70
N VAL A 234 -14.43 15.47 -15.68
CA VAL A 234 -15.27 15.00 -14.58
C VAL A 234 -14.77 15.52 -13.25
N ASN A 235 -15.68 15.60 -12.27
CA ASN A 235 -15.26 15.78 -10.89
C ASN A 235 -14.64 14.47 -10.38
N LEU A 236 -13.35 14.49 -10.03
CA LEU A 236 -12.62 13.29 -9.59
C LEU A 236 -13.24 12.59 -8.38
N ARG A 237 -13.79 13.36 -7.43
CA ARG A 237 -14.41 12.82 -6.22
C ARG A 237 -15.71 12.08 -6.52
N ASP A 238 -16.53 12.62 -7.42
CA ASP A 238 -17.76 11.95 -7.85
C ASP A 238 -17.44 10.69 -8.67
N PHE A 239 -16.44 10.75 -9.55
CA PHE A 239 -15.98 9.59 -10.33
C PHE A 239 -15.42 8.49 -9.42
N GLU A 240 -14.61 8.85 -8.42
CA GLU A 240 -14.11 7.90 -7.42
C GLU A 240 -15.27 7.26 -6.63
N ARG A 241 -16.32 8.03 -6.30
CA ARG A 241 -17.51 7.49 -5.63
C ARG A 241 -18.23 6.46 -6.50
N GLU A 242 -18.34 6.69 -7.80
CA GLU A 242 -18.91 5.72 -8.75
C GLU A 242 -18.07 4.44 -8.85
N LEU A 243 -16.74 4.58 -8.96
CA LEU A 243 -15.82 3.45 -8.94
C LEU A 243 -15.90 2.67 -7.63
N ARG A 244 -16.04 3.36 -6.50
CA ARG A 244 -16.21 2.71 -5.20
C ARG A 244 -17.44 1.82 -5.14
N GLN A 245 -18.56 2.24 -5.74
CA GLN A 245 -19.77 1.41 -5.86
C GLN A 245 -19.51 0.19 -6.74
N LEU A 246 -18.79 0.36 -7.85
CA LEU A 246 -18.37 -0.75 -8.71
C LEU A 246 -17.49 -1.75 -7.95
N TRP A 247 -16.50 -1.29 -7.20
CA TRP A 247 -15.63 -2.16 -6.39
C TRP A 247 -16.39 -2.93 -5.32
N GLU A 248 -17.36 -2.28 -4.65
CA GLU A 248 -18.24 -2.96 -3.70
C GLU A 248 -19.09 -4.03 -4.40
N LYS A 249 -19.68 -3.73 -5.57
CA LYS A 249 -20.42 -4.72 -6.37
C LYS A 249 -19.53 -5.90 -6.77
N LEU A 250 -18.32 -5.66 -7.26
CA LEU A 250 -17.39 -6.70 -7.67
C LEU A 250 -16.94 -7.55 -6.47
N LYS A 251 -16.68 -6.94 -5.31
CA LYS A 251 -16.28 -7.62 -4.07
C LYS A 251 -17.28 -8.68 -3.63
N PHE A 252 -18.56 -8.40 -3.81
CA PHE A 252 -19.66 -9.24 -3.34
C PHE A 252 -20.37 -10.01 -4.47
N SER A 253 -19.84 -9.96 -5.69
CA SER A 253 -20.46 -10.58 -6.88
C SER A 253 -20.72 -12.09 -6.74
N ASN A 254 -19.85 -12.80 -6.01
CA ASN A 254 -19.96 -14.23 -5.74
C ASN A 254 -20.64 -14.54 -4.39
N GLN A 255 -21.20 -13.53 -3.71
CA GLN A 255 -21.90 -13.70 -2.44
C GLN A 255 -23.41 -13.58 -2.64
N THR A 256 -24.16 -14.44 -1.94
CA THR A 256 -25.62 -14.38 -1.97
C THR A 256 -26.08 -13.17 -1.17
N LEU A 257 -26.84 -12.28 -1.81
CA LEU A 257 -27.53 -11.22 -1.08
C LEU A 257 -28.58 -11.83 -0.16
N LEU A 258 -28.42 -11.61 1.14
CA LEU A 258 -29.34 -12.04 2.19
C LEU A 258 -30.17 -10.87 2.69
N THR A 259 -31.37 -11.17 3.15
CA THR A 259 -32.26 -10.26 3.86
C THR A 259 -32.42 -10.72 5.29
N GLY A 260 -32.54 -9.77 6.21
CA GLY A 260 -32.80 -10.06 7.60
C GLY A 260 -33.18 -8.83 8.39
N THR A 261 -33.33 -9.03 9.69
CA THR A 261 -33.69 -7.98 10.65
C THR A 261 -32.60 -7.91 11.70
N ILE A 262 -32.16 -6.70 12.07
CA ILE A 262 -31.27 -6.51 13.24
C ILE A 262 -32.03 -7.05 14.47
N LYS A 263 -31.59 -8.19 14.98
CA LYS A 263 -32.20 -8.89 16.12
C LYS A 263 -31.76 -8.27 17.43
N SER A 264 -30.48 -7.97 17.55
CA SER A 264 -29.93 -7.38 18.75
C SER A 264 -28.73 -6.49 18.45
N ILE A 265 -28.54 -5.48 19.27
CA ILE A 265 -27.30 -4.69 19.34
C ILE A 265 -26.62 -5.02 20.66
N LEU A 266 -25.32 -5.33 20.60
CA LEU A 266 -24.55 -5.65 21.79
C LEU A 266 -24.48 -4.45 22.74
N PRO A 267 -24.31 -4.66 24.06
CA PRO A 267 -24.32 -3.58 25.05
C PRO A 267 -23.32 -2.45 24.79
N ASN A 268 -22.21 -2.75 24.09
CA ASN A 268 -21.20 -1.75 23.73
C ASN A 268 -21.58 -0.89 22.51
N GLY A 269 -22.73 -1.14 21.87
CA GLY A 269 -23.21 -0.44 20.69
C GLY A 269 -22.37 -0.61 19.43
N LYS A 270 -21.34 -1.46 19.43
CA LYS A 270 -20.36 -1.55 18.33
C LYS A 270 -20.66 -2.66 17.34
N ALA A 271 -21.53 -3.58 17.70
CA ALA A 271 -21.86 -4.76 16.90
C ALA A 271 -23.23 -5.31 17.30
N GLY A 272 -23.73 -6.26 16.51
CA GLY A 272 -25.01 -6.88 16.74
C GLY A 272 -25.18 -8.16 15.94
N PHE A 273 -26.40 -8.68 15.94
CA PHE A 273 -26.78 -9.84 15.15
C PHE A 273 -27.96 -9.51 14.23
N ILE A 274 -27.88 -10.01 13.00
CA ILE A 274 -28.98 -10.00 12.01
C ILE A 274 -29.58 -11.40 11.99
N GLU A 275 -30.89 -11.50 12.16
CA GLU A 275 -31.63 -12.76 11.99
C GLU A 275 -32.35 -12.75 10.63
N THR A 276 -32.10 -13.81 9.84
CA THR A 276 -32.80 -14.05 8.57
C THR A 276 -34.17 -14.70 8.81
N GLU A 277 -35.02 -14.72 7.78
CA GLU A 277 -36.33 -15.40 7.84
C GLU A 277 -36.20 -16.89 8.23
N ASN A 278 -35.12 -17.54 7.80
CA ASN A 278 -34.81 -18.94 8.12
C ASN A 278 -34.16 -19.12 9.52
N LYS A 279 -34.29 -18.13 10.42
CA LYS A 279 -33.76 -18.16 11.79
C LYS A 279 -32.25 -18.34 11.92
N LYS A 280 -31.49 -18.18 10.83
CA LYS A 280 -30.03 -18.07 10.89
C LYS A 280 -29.62 -16.68 11.37
N SER A 281 -28.65 -16.65 12.28
CA SER A 281 -28.13 -15.43 12.89
C SER A 281 -26.73 -15.12 12.36
N TYR A 282 -26.50 -13.86 12.01
CA TYR A 282 -25.24 -13.37 11.43
C TYR A 282 -24.71 -12.21 12.26
N TYR A 283 -23.45 -12.31 12.69
CA TYR A 283 -22.78 -11.23 13.39
C TYR A 283 -22.46 -10.09 12.42
N PHE A 284 -22.68 -8.84 12.84
CA PHE A 284 -22.23 -7.66 12.10
C PHE A 284 -21.64 -6.61 13.04
N GLN A 285 -20.80 -5.75 12.49
CA GLN A 285 -20.26 -4.59 13.20
C GLN A 285 -21.01 -3.33 12.76
N LEU A 286 -21.35 -2.45 13.71
CA LEU A 286 -22.11 -1.24 13.43
C LEU A 286 -21.38 -0.33 12.43
N ARG A 287 -20.04 -0.32 12.46
CA ARG A 287 -19.19 0.40 11.50
C ARG A 287 -19.35 -0.04 10.03
N ASN A 288 -19.92 -1.23 9.79
CA ASN A 288 -20.18 -1.74 8.44
C ASN A 288 -21.57 -1.33 7.92
N PHE A 289 -22.42 -0.74 8.77
CA PHE A 289 -23.73 -0.25 8.38
C PHE A 289 -23.58 0.96 7.46
N LYS A 290 -24.15 0.87 6.26
CA LYS A 290 -23.92 1.84 5.18
C LYS A 290 -24.82 3.07 5.26
N ALA A 291 -25.97 2.97 5.91
CA ALA A 291 -26.87 4.09 6.13
C ALA A 291 -26.50 4.87 7.40
N LYS A 292 -27.28 5.91 7.73
CA LYS A 292 -27.05 6.70 8.95
C LYS A 292 -27.02 5.79 10.18
N PRO A 293 -25.99 5.86 11.05
CA PRO A 293 -25.86 4.97 12.21
C PRO A 293 -27.09 4.93 13.12
N GLU A 294 -27.81 6.05 13.23
CA GLU A 294 -29.07 6.19 13.99
C GLU A 294 -30.18 5.23 13.52
N LEU A 295 -30.12 4.77 12.27
CA LEU A 295 -31.07 3.81 11.71
C LEU A 295 -30.74 2.36 12.04
N ALA A 296 -29.52 2.08 12.51
CA ALA A 296 -29.13 0.74 12.94
C ALA A 296 -29.70 0.46 14.33
N LYS A 297 -30.96 0.05 14.38
CA LYS A 297 -31.70 -0.31 15.60
C LYS A 297 -32.34 -1.68 15.51
N GLU A 298 -32.63 -2.30 16.64
CA GLU A 298 -33.36 -3.57 16.69
C GLU A 298 -34.70 -3.47 15.94
N GLY A 299 -35.05 -4.50 15.18
CA GLY A 299 -36.20 -4.51 14.29
C GLY A 299 -35.97 -3.89 12.90
N GLN A 300 -34.81 -3.27 12.64
CA GLN A 300 -34.50 -2.70 11.32
C GLN A 300 -34.26 -3.81 10.29
N LYS A 301 -35.00 -3.76 9.17
CA LYS A 301 -34.74 -4.62 8.01
C LYS A 301 -33.50 -4.16 7.27
N VAL A 302 -32.66 -5.12 6.87
CA VAL A 302 -31.38 -4.89 6.20
C VAL A 302 -31.13 -5.94 5.13
N THR A 303 -30.31 -5.57 4.15
CA THR A 303 -29.71 -6.47 3.16
C THR A 303 -28.21 -6.54 3.38
N PHE A 304 -27.63 -7.72 3.25
CA PHE A 304 -26.20 -7.95 3.46
C PHE A 304 -25.69 -9.09 2.60
N PHE A 305 -24.37 -9.19 2.44
CA PHE A 305 -23.68 -10.27 1.75
C PHE A 305 -22.87 -11.11 2.76
#